data_AF-A0A955ZNT5-F1
#
_entry.id   AF-A0A955ZNT5-F1
#
_cell.length_a   1.000
_cell.length_b   1.000
_cell.length_c   1.000
_cell.angle_alpha   90.00
_cell.angle_beta   90.00
_cell.angle_gamma   90.00
#
_symmetry.space_group_name_H-M   'P 1'
#
loop_
_entity.id
_entity.type
_entity.pdbx_description
1 polymer ?
#
loop_
_entity_poly.entity_id
_entity_poly.type
_entity_poly.pdbx_seq_one_letter_code
_entity_poly.pdbx_strand_id
1 'polypeptide(L)' 'MSTMARTIPLDDLTAEERIELMGRLWDNLDSALAAPISPDVVAELDFREAEADSAPDEGYPWSDIRHDLQKKLK' A
#
# COMPACT_ATOMS: atom_id res chain seq x y z
N MET A 1 25.96 0.34 -13.21
CA MET A 1 26.21 -0.95 -12.54
C MET A 1 24.86 -1.63 -12.38
N SER A 2 24.60 -2.75 -13.05
CA SER A 2 23.36 -3.50 -12.82
C SER A 2 23.46 -4.17 -11.46
N THR A 3 22.72 -3.64 -10.48
CA THR A 3 22.52 -4.33 -9.21
C THR A 3 21.66 -5.55 -9.50
N MET A 4 22.26 -6.74 -9.50
CA MET A 4 21.47 -7.98 -9.48
C MET A 4 20.66 -7.99 -8.19
N ALA A 5 19.34 -7.96 -8.31
CA ALA A 5 18.45 -8.04 -7.16
C ALA A 5 18.72 -9.36 -6.43
N ARG A 6 18.94 -9.29 -5.11
CA ARG A 6 19.07 -10.48 -4.29
C ARG A 6 17.73 -11.22 -4.28
N THR A 7 17.72 -12.48 -4.70
CA THR A 7 16.52 -13.32 -4.63
C THR A 7 16.18 -13.60 -3.17
N ILE A 8 14.95 -13.32 -2.77
CA ILE A 8 14.40 -13.68 -1.45
C ILE A 8 13.51 -14.91 -1.67
N PRO A 9 13.82 -16.08 -1.06
CA PRO A 9 12.99 -17.27 -1.21
C PRO A 9 11.68 -17.08 -0.43
N LEU A 10 10.64 -16.61 -1.11
CA LEU A 10 9.33 -16.38 -0.50
C LEU A 10 8.57 -17.68 -0.27
N ASP A 11 8.88 -18.73 -1.03
CA ASP A 11 8.18 -20.02 -0.99
C ASP A 11 8.29 -20.75 0.35
N ASP A 12 9.32 -20.43 1.14
CA ASP A 12 9.51 -20.97 2.49
C ASP A 12 8.72 -20.21 3.57
N LEU A 13 8.10 -19.08 3.22
CA LEU A 13 7.31 -18.25 4.14
C LEU A 13 5.84 -18.63 4.11
N THR A 14 5.25 -18.77 5.30
CA THR A 14 3.79 -18.81 5.50
C THR A 14 3.11 -17.54 4.98
N ALA A 15 1.79 -17.58 4.83
CA ALA A 15 1.02 -16.41 4.41
C ALA A 15 1.18 -15.24 5.41
N GLU A 16 1.16 -15.54 6.71
CA GLU A 16 1.37 -14.59 7.78
C GLU A 16 2.77 -13.95 7.72
N GLU A 17 3.83 -14.75 7.55
CA GLU A 17 5.21 -14.24 7.45
C GLU A 17 5.43 -13.39 6.20
N ARG A 18 4.74 -13.69 5.09
CA ARG A 18 4.76 -12.86 3.88
C ARG A 18 4.12 -11.50 4.14
N ILE A 19 2.99 -11.46 4.85
CA ILE A 19 2.30 -10.21 5.21
C ILE A 19 3.18 -9.37 6.14
N GLU A 20 3.80 -10.00 7.15
CA GLU A 20 4.74 -9.30 8.05
C GLU A 20 5.94 -8.75 7.29
N LEU A 21 6.53 -9.53 6.38
CA LEU A 21 7.64 -9.09 5.53
C LEU A 21 7.23 -7.90 4.65
N MET A 22 6.04 -7.94 4.03
CA MET A 22 5.53 -6.82 3.24
C MET A 22 5.45 -5.53 4.06
N GLY A 23 4.94 -5.59 5.30
CA GLY A 23 4.89 -4.44 6.20
C GLY A 23 6.29 -3.89 6.51
N ARG A 24 7.23 -4.77 6.86
CA ARG A 24 8.61 -4.38 7.15
C ARG A 24 9.32 -3.75 5.96
N LEU A 25 9.09 -4.28 4.76
CA LEU A 25 9.65 -3.71 3.52
C LEU A 25 9.06 -2.33 3.25
N TRP A 26 7.75 -2.17 3.45
CA TRP A 26 7.05 -0.89 3.28
C TRP A 26 7.56 0.18 4.24
N ASP A 27 7.68 -0.15 5.53
CA ASP A 27 8.13 0.78 6.58
C ASP A 27 9.59 1.21 6.45
N ASN A 28 10.40 0.45 5.69
CA ASN A 28 11.83 0.72 5.51
C ASN A 28 12.16 1.43 4.19
N LEU A 29 11.16 1.83 3.39
CA LEU A 29 11.41 2.57 2.16
C LEU A 29 11.97 3.96 2.48
N ASP A 30 13.10 4.31 1.87
CA ASP A 30 13.64 5.66 1.91
C ASP A 30 12.86 6.56 0.94
N SER A 31 12.12 7.52 1.47
CA SER A 31 11.33 8.48 0.68
C SER A 31 12.20 9.36 -0.22
N ALA A 32 13.49 9.55 0.10
CA ALA A 32 14.43 10.25 -0.76
C ALA A 32 14.74 9.49 -2.07
N LEU A 33 14.48 8.18 -2.10
CA LEU A 33 14.62 7.33 -3.28
C LEU A 33 13.32 7.20 -4.08
N ALA A 34 12.24 7.88 -3.66
CA ALA A 34 10.98 7.84 -4.38
C ALA A 34 11.14 8.41 -5.80
N ALA A 35 10.46 7.80 -6.76
CA ALA A 35 10.38 8.36 -8.10
C ALA A 35 9.72 9.75 -8.06
N PRO A 36 10.18 10.72 -8.86
CA PRO A 36 9.51 12.01 -8.94
C PRO A 36 8.04 11.84 -9.32
N ILE A 37 7.15 12.50 -8.58
CA ILE A 37 5.72 12.53 -8.89
C ILE A 37 5.52 13.49 -10.07
N SER A 38 4.94 13.00 -11.16
CA SER A 38 4.64 13.86 -12.32
C SER A 38 3.57 14.91 -11.98
N PRO A 39 3.57 16.08 -12.63
CA PRO A 39 2.55 17.11 -12.39
C PRO A 39 1.10 16.61 -12.49
N ASP A 40 0.81 15.70 -13.42
CA ASP A 40 -0.53 15.13 -13.60
C ASP A 40 -0.95 14.27 -12.39
N VAL A 41 -0.01 13.54 -11.79
CA VAL A 41 -0.26 12.76 -10.58
C VAL A 41 -0.45 13.67 -9.38
N VAL A 42 0.30 14.78 -9.27
CA VAL A 42 0.07 15.77 -8.21
C VAL A 42 -1.34 16.34 -8.32
N ALA A 43 -1.76 16.75 -9.52
CA ALA A 43 -3.10 17.32 -9.74
C ALA A 43 -4.23 16.33 -9.41
N GLU A 44 -4.06 15.04 -9.74
CA GLU A 44 -5.01 13.99 -9.36
C GLU A 44 -5.06 13.77 -7.84
N LEU A 45 -3.91 13.81 -7.15
CA LEU A 45 -3.86 13.67 -5.70
C LEU A 45 -4.57 14.84 -5.01
N ASP A 46 -4.29 16.07 -5.45
CA ASP A 46 -4.94 17.28 -4.93
C ASP A 46 -6.48 17.22 -5.14
N PHE A 47 -6.92 16.72 -6.30
CA PHE A 47 -8.34 16.54 -6.60
C PHE A 47 -8.99 15.52 -5.66
N ARG A 48 -8.36 14.36 -5.45
CA ARG A 48 -8.89 13.29 -4.58
C ARG A 48 -8.92 13.68 -3.11
N GLU A 49 -7.93 14.45 -2.65
CA GLU A 49 -7.93 14.99 -1.29
C GLU A 49 -9.12 15.94 -1.09
N ALA A 50 -9.33 16.88 -2.04
CA ALA A 50 -10.47 17.78 -1.99
C ALA A 50 -11.83 17.05 -2.09
N GLU A 51 -11.93 16.00 -2.91
CA GLU A 51 -13.10 15.14 -3.01
C GLU A 51 -13.41 14.48 -1.66
N ALA A 52 -12.42 13.85 -1.03
CA ALA A 52 -12.57 13.20 0.27
C ALA A 52 -12.96 14.19 1.38
N ASP A 53 -12.34 15.37 1.41
CA ASP A 53 -12.65 16.43 2.38
C ASP A 53 -14.06 17.00 2.20
N SER A 54 -14.58 17.00 0.97
CA SER A 54 -15.93 17.51 0.67
C SER A 54 -17.04 16.58 1.16
N ALA A 55 -16.75 15.29 1.33
CA ALA A 55 -17.72 14.26 1.69
C ALA A 55 -17.12 13.20 2.65
N PRO A 56 -16.71 13.58 3.87
CA PRO A 56 -15.98 12.69 4.79
C PRO A 56 -16.79 11.46 5.24
N ASP A 57 -18.12 11.52 5.17
CA ASP A 57 -19.02 10.44 5.58
C ASP A 57 -19.33 9.43 4.44
N GLU A 58 -18.83 9.66 3.22
CA GLU A 58 -19.02 8.74 2.09
C GLU A 58 -18.05 7.54 2.11
N GLY A 59 -17.04 7.58 2.99
CA GLY A 59 -16.15 6.46 3.21
C GLY A 59 -16.83 5.27 3.90
N TYR A 60 -16.35 4.06 3.62
CA TYR A 60 -16.74 2.88 4.39
C TYR A 60 -15.86 2.77 5.65
N PRO A 61 -16.44 2.49 6.83
CA PRO A 61 -15.66 2.19 8.02
C PRO A 61 -14.70 1.03 7.75
N TRP A 62 -13.42 1.21 8.13
CA TRP A 62 -12.41 0.16 7.92
C TRP A 62 -12.79 -1.18 8.57
N SER A 63 -13.49 -1.15 9.71
CA SER A 63 -14.03 -2.35 10.37
C SER A 63 -14.88 -3.20 9.44
N ASP A 64 -15.70 -2.55 8.61
CA ASP A 64 -16.70 -3.20 7.78
C ASP A 64 -16.02 -3.84 6.56
N ILE A 65 -15.11 -3.09 5.93
CA ILE A 65 -14.26 -3.60 4.84
C ILE A 65 -13.44 -4.80 5.32
N ARG A 66 -12.78 -4.67 6.49
CA ARG A 66 -11.94 -5.74 7.06
C ARG A 66 -12.76 -7.00 7.35
N HIS A 67 -13.94 -6.85 7.95
CA HIS A 67 -14.84 -7.96 8.23
C HIS A 67 -15.26 -8.69 6.96
N ASP A 68 -15.58 -7.95 5.90
CA ASP A 68 -15.96 -8.54 4.61
C ASP A 68 -14.79 -9.25 3.90
N LEU A 69 -13.57 -8.71 3.99
CA LEU A 69 -12.38 -9.40 3.50
C LEU A 69 -12.13 -10.71 4.24
N GLN A 70 -12.28 -10.73 5.56
CA GLN A 70 -12.10 -11.94 6.37
C GLN A 70 -13.10 -13.04 6.03
N LYS A 71 -14.35 -12.70 5.67
CA LYS A 71 -15.33 -13.68 5.20
C LYS A 71 -14.90 -14.35 3.90
N LYS A 72 -14.25 -13.62 2.99
CA LYS A 72 -13.81 -14.12 1.67
C LYS A 72 -12.59 -15.04 1.73
N LEU A 73 -11.88 -15.06 2.85
CA LEU A 73 -10.69 -15.90 3.08
C LEU A 73 -11.04 -17.24 3.77
N LYS A 74 -12.31 -17.51 4.04
CA LYS A 74 -12.82 -18.79 4.56
C LYS A 74 -13.43 -19.61 3.43
#